data_AF-A0A6J1YKD9-F1
#
_entry.id   AF-A0A6J1YKD9-F1
#
_cell.length_a   1.000
_cell.length_b   1.000
_cell.length_c   1.000
_cell.angle_alpha   90.00
_cell.angle_beta   90.00
_cell.angle_gamma   90.00
#
_symmetry.space_group_name_H-M   'P 1'
#
loop_
_entity.id
_entity.type
_entity.pdbx_description
1 polymer ?
#
loop_
_entity_poly.entity_id
_entity_poly.type
_entity_poly.pdbx_seq_one_letter_code
_entity_poly.pdbx_strand_id
1 'polypeptide(L)'
;MEEGKEGGTWLGISTRGKLAALTNYLQPRQDRDARGRGELVTHFLTTDMDSLSYLKKVSAEGHLYNGFNLIAADLSTEKGDVVCYYGNRGEPEPVVLAPGGSIPCSFFQLRDGGTYGLSNALLETPWRKLCFGKQLFLEAVERSQELPKDALIAQLLHVLNNDEAQLPDPAIEDQGREYVQPFLSKYAAVCVRCPGYGTRTNTVILVDADGHVTFTERSMLDKDPSCWETSTHEFKLQS
;
A
#
# COMPACT_ATOMS: atom_id res chain seq x y z
N MET A 1 0.13 25.90 -4.15
CA MET A 1 0.47 24.48 -3.92
C MET A 1 1.10 23.96 -5.20
N GLU A 2 2.17 23.17 -5.11
CA GLU A 2 2.74 22.49 -6.28
C GLU A 2 1.74 21.43 -6.78
N GLU A 3 1.70 21.20 -8.10
CA GLU A 3 0.96 20.09 -8.70
C GLU A 3 1.41 18.77 -8.02
N GLY A 4 0.47 18.04 -7.41
CA GLY A 4 0.76 16.82 -6.65
C GLY A 4 1.04 17.00 -5.14
N LYS A 5 1.01 18.23 -4.61
CA LYS A 5 1.03 18.52 -3.16
C LYS A 5 -0.33 19.06 -2.71
N GLU A 6 -1.32 18.19 -2.67
CA GLU A 6 -2.71 18.52 -2.28
C GLU A 6 -2.93 18.62 -0.77
N GLY A 7 -1.86 18.58 0.04
CA GLY A 7 -1.97 18.48 1.50
C GLY A 7 -2.36 17.07 1.96
N GLY A 8 -1.87 16.66 3.14
CA GLY A 8 -2.10 15.32 3.70
C GLY A 8 -0.97 14.32 3.48
N THR A 9 -1.24 13.04 3.70
CA THR A 9 -0.25 11.94 3.62
C THR A 9 -0.82 10.73 2.87
N TRP A 10 0.04 9.87 2.33
CA TRP A 10 -0.34 8.63 1.66
C TRP A 10 -0.27 7.41 2.58
N LEU A 11 0.48 7.50 3.68
CA LEU A 11 0.65 6.44 4.67
C LEU A 11 0.83 7.07 6.05
N GLY A 12 0.30 6.41 7.08
CA GLY A 12 0.64 6.75 8.46
C GLY A 12 0.07 5.77 9.46
N ILE A 13 0.63 5.80 10.66
CA ILE A 13 0.17 5.06 11.84
C ILE A 13 0.17 6.01 13.04
N SER A 14 -0.86 5.94 13.88
CA SER A 14 -0.98 6.71 15.11
C SER A 14 -0.66 5.86 16.34
N THR A 15 -0.31 6.53 17.45
CA THR A 15 -0.15 5.85 18.75
C THR A 15 -1.44 5.20 19.25
N ARG A 16 -2.61 5.60 18.74
CA ARG A 16 -3.92 5.01 19.05
C ARG A 16 -4.24 3.75 18.22
N GLY A 17 -3.27 3.23 17.46
CA GLY A 17 -3.45 2.02 16.65
C GLY A 17 -4.13 2.24 15.30
N LYS A 18 -4.48 3.48 14.91
CA LYS A 18 -5.00 3.75 13.56
C LYS A 18 -3.87 3.74 12.54
N LEU A 19 -3.96 2.87 11.54
CA LEU A 19 -3.07 2.76 10.38
C LEU A 19 -3.87 2.98 9.10
N ALA A 20 -3.39 3.80 8.18
CA ALA A 20 -4.00 3.90 6.85
C ALA A 20 -2.98 4.13 5.75
N ALA A 21 -3.28 3.58 4.57
CA ALA A 21 -2.47 3.68 3.38
C ALA A 21 -3.34 3.90 2.13
N LEU A 22 -2.94 4.83 1.27
CA LEU A 22 -3.62 5.16 0.02
C LEU A 22 -2.72 4.84 -1.17
N THR A 23 -3.25 4.12 -2.16
CA THR A 23 -2.61 3.94 -3.45
C THR A 23 -3.46 4.54 -4.57
N ASN A 24 -2.82 4.94 -5.66
CA ASN A 24 -3.53 5.35 -6.87
C ASN A 24 -4.20 4.13 -7.51
N TYR A 25 -5.16 4.36 -8.40
CA TYR A 25 -5.57 3.37 -9.40
C TYR A 25 -5.04 3.83 -10.76
N LEU A 26 -4.41 2.93 -11.53
CA LEU A 26 -3.93 3.21 -12.88
C LEU A 26 -5.16 3.46 -13.77
N GLN A 27 -5.40 4.73 -14.03
CA GLN A 27 -6.57 5.23 -14.75
C GLN A 27 -6.08 6.06 -15.94
N PRO A 28 -6.21 5.57 -17.19
CA PRO A 28 -5.70 6.27 -18.38
C PRO A 28 -6.27 7.67 -18.61
N ARG A 29 -7.51 7.92 -18.15
CA ARG A 29 -8.17 9.22 -18.26
C ARG A 29 -8.52 9.73 -16.88
N GLN A 30 -7.88 10.81 -16.43
CA GLN A 30 -8.19 11.45 -15.15
C GLN A 30 -9.20 12.58 -15.33
N ASP A 31 -10.08 12.72 -14.35
CA ASP A 31 -10.96 13.88 -14.20
C ASP A 31 -10.18 15.01 -13.51
N ARG A 32 -10.15 16.19 -14.12
CA ARG A 32 -9.41 17.35 -13.60
C ARG A 32 -10.17 18.07 -12.49
N ASP A 33 -11.48 17.88 -12.42
CA ASP A 33 -12.35 18.52 -11.43
C ASP A 33 -12.59 17.61 -10.21
N ALA A 34 -12.05 16.38 -10.24
CA ALA A 34 -12.12 15.46 -9.12
C ALA A 34 -11.38 15.99 -7.88
N ARG A 35 -11.91 15.66 -6.70
CA ARG A 35 -11.31 16.04 -5.41
C ARG A 35 -9.95 15.38 -5.23
N GLY A 36 -9.07 16.10 -4.55
CA GLY A 36 -7.80 15.57 -4.07
C GLY A 36 -7.98 14.51 -2.98
N ARG A 37 -7.04 13.58 -2.87
CA ARG A 37 -7.17 12.38 -2.00
C ARG A 37 -6.28 12.42 -0.75
N GLY A 38 -5.36 13.39 -0.67
CA GLY A 38 -4.34 13.42 0.38
C GLY A 38 -4.89 13.51 1.80
N GLU A 39 -6.06 14.10 2.00
CA GLU A 39 -6.70 14.20 3.32
C GLU A 39 -7.32 12.89 3.82
N LEU A 40 -7.60 11.92 2.94
CA LEU A 40 -8.31 10.69 3.32
C LEU A 40 -7.57 9.88 4.39
N VAL A 41 -6.23 9.84 4.31
CA VAL A 41 -5.41 9.15 5.32
C VAL A 41 -5.34 9.99 6.59
N THR A 42 -5.04 11.28 6.50
CA THR A 42 -4.94 12.18 7.66
C THR A 42 -6.23 12.24 8.47
N HIS A 43 -7.39 12.29 7.81
CA HIS A 43 -8.69 12.24 8.46
C HIS A 43 -8.93 10.92 9.18
N PHE A 44 -8.54 9.79 8.60
CA PHE A 44 -8.65 8.50 9.31
C PHE A 44 -7.77 8.45 10.57
N LEU A 45 -6.53 8.94 10.49
CA LEU A 45 -5.60 8.89 11.62
C LEU A 45 -6.05 9.76 12.81
N THR A 46 -6.88 10.78 12.55
CA THR A 46 -7.32 11.76 13.55
C THR A 46 -8.76 11.57 14.02
N THR A 47 -9.62 10.92 13.23
CA THR A 47 -11.01 10.62 13.61
C THR A 47 -11.10 9.60 14.76
N ASP A 48 -12.28 9.53 15.39
CA ASP A 48 -12.64 8.49 16.36
C ASP A 48 -13.49 7.37 15.73
N MET A 49 -13.83 7.47 14.44
CA MET A 49 -14.53 6.41 13.70
C MET A 49 -13.66 5.17 13.54
N ASP A 50 -14.25 3.99 13.67
CA ASP A 50 -13.60 2.73 13.28
C ASP A 50 -13.37 2.66 11.75
N SER A 51 -12.42 1.82 11.35
CA SER A 51 -11.97 1.58 9.99
C SER A 51 -13.11 1.26 9.04
N LEU A 52 -14.03 0.37 9.41
CA LEU A 52 -15.14 -0.01 8.55
C LEU A 52 -16.15 1.14 8.37
N SER A 53 -16.55 1.79 9.46
CA SER A 53 -17.44 2.95 9.43
C SER A 53 -16.84 4.10 8.63
N TYR A 54 -15.53 4.33 8.77
CA TYR A 54 -14.82 5.37 8.01
C TYR A 54 -14.80 5.05 6.51
N LEU A 55 -14.47 3.82 6.12
CA LEU A 55 -14.47 3.44 4.72
C LEU A 55 -15.87 3.47 4.10
N LYS A 56 -16.94 3.16 4.85
CA LYS A 56 -18.33 3.34 4.39
C LYS A 56 -18.68 4.79 4.12
N LYS A 57 -18.20 5.71 4.96
CA LYS A 57 -18.35 7.14 4.72
C LYS A 57 -17.61 7.57 3.45
N VAL A 58 -16.37 7.10 3.27
CA VAL A 58 -15.57 7.39 2.07
C VAL A 58 -16.23 6.79 0.82
N SER A 59 -16.84 5.60 0.90
CA SER A 59 -17.44 4.94 -0.26
C SER A 59 -18.68 5.66 -0.78
N ALA A 60 -19.47 6.28 0.10
CA ALA A 60 -20.59 7.14 -0.29
C ALA A 60 -20.15 8.34 -1.14
N GLU A 61 -18.93 8.84 -0.93
CA GLU A 61 -18.32 9.96 -1.66
C GLU A 61 -17.30 9.51 -2.72
N GLY A 62 -17.12 8.20 -2.95
CA GLY A 62 -16.03 7.65 -3.77
C GLY A 62 -16.03 8.13 -5.23
N HIS A 63 -17.21 8.49 -5.75
CA HIS A 63 -17.41 9.03 -7.09
C HIS A 63 -16.85 10.44 -7.30
N LEU A 64 -16.55 11.17 -6.22
CA LEU A 64 -15.98 12.52 -6.27
C LEU A 64 -14.47 12.54 -6.54
N TYR A 65 -13.82 11.37 -6.58
CA TYR A 65 -12.37 11.23 -6.67
C TYR A 65 -11.94 10.50 -7.95
N ASN A 66 -10.75 10.81 -8.45
CA ASN A 66 -10.04 9.91 -9.37
C ASN A 66 -9.76 8.57 -8.70
N GLY A 67 -9.52 7.52 -9.49
CA GLY A 67 -9.37 6.15 -9.01
C GLY A 67 -8.31 6.01 -7.91
N PHE A 68 -8.68 5.34 -6.82
CA PHE A 68 -7.81 5.12 -5.68
C PHE A 68 -8.18 3.84 -4.92
N ASN A 69 -7.26 3.44 -4.06
CA ASN A 69 -7.45 2.41 -3.05
C ASN A 69 -7.10 2.98 -1.68
N LEU A 70 -7.83 2.55 -0.65
CA LEU A 70 -7.60 2.94 0.73
C LEU A 70 -7.66 1.70 1.62
N ILE A 71 -6.58 1.47 2.36
CA ILE A 71 -6.54 0.53 3.48
C ILE A 71 -6.65 1.35 4.76
N ALA A 72 -7.52 0.92 5.67
CA ALA A 72 -7.68 1.51 6.99
C ALA A 72 -7.72 0.38 8.02
N ALA A 73 -6.95 0.50 9.10
CA ALA A 73 -6.87 -0.49 10.15
C ALA A 73 -6.93 0.14 11.54
N ASP A 74 -7.64 -0.53 12.44
CA ASP A 74 -7.58 -0.30 13.88
C ASP A 74 -6.80 -1.46 14.51
N LEU A 75 -5.60 -1.16 14.99
CA LEU A 75 -4.71 -2.11 15.63
C LEU A 75 -4.88 -2.04 17.15
N SER A 76 -5.04 -3.18 17.81
CA SER A 76 -5.29 -3.23 19.25
C SER A 76 -4.84 -4.55 19.88
N THR A 77 -4.03 -4.46 20.93
CA THR A 77 -3.62 -5.60 21.75
C THR A 77 -4.77 -6.19 22.58
N GLU A 78 -5.87 -5.44 22.78
CA GLU A 78 -7.00 -5.86 23.61
C GLU A 78 -8.20 -6.35 22.79
N LYS A 79 -8.54 -5.62 21.72
CA LYS A 79 -9.75 -5.87 20.91
C LYS A 79 -9.49 -6.73 19.67
N GLY A 80 -8.22 -6.96 19.35
CA GLY A 80 -7.79 -7.55 18.10
C GLY A 80 -7.77 -6.53 16.96
N ASP A 81 -7.02 -6.88 15.91
CA ASP A 81 -6.84 -6.00 14.76
C ASP A 81 -8.00 -6.12 13.77
N VAL A 82 -8.47 -4.97 13.28
CA VAL A 82 -9.44 -4.89 12.20
C VAL A 82 -8.80 -4.15 11.05
N VAL A 83 -8.65 -4.81 9.91
CA VAL A 83 -8.11 -4.22 8.68
C VAL A 83 -9.21 -4.21 7.62
N CYS A 84 -9.47 -3.06 7.02
CA CYS A 84 -10.47 -2.88 5.98
C CYS A 84 -9.85 -2.32 4.70
N TYR A 85 -10.45 -2.65 3.56
CA TYR A 85 -10.07 -2.17 2.24
C TYR A 85 -11.27 -1.57 1.50
N TYR A 86 -11.01 -0.50 0.76
CA TYR A 86 -11.94 0.07 -0.21
C TYR A 86 -11.20 0.55 -1.46
N GLY A 87 -11.74 0.27 -2.64
CA GLY A 87 -11.28 0.84 -3.90
C GLY A 87 -12.46 1.39 -4.69
N ASN A 88 -12.43 2.68 -5.06
CA ASN A 88 -13.59 3.36 -5.68
C ASN A 88 -13.83 2.97 -7.16
N ARG A 89 -13.03 2.04 -7.69
CA ARG A 89 -13.22 1.40 -9.00
C ARG A 89 -13.69 -0.05 -8.90
N GLY A 90 -13.88 -0.56 -7.68
CA GLY A 90 -14.36 -1.91 -7.41
C GLY A 90 -15.80 -1.90 -6.89
N GLU A 91 -16.07 -2.83 -5.97
CA GLU A 91 -17.38 -2.94 -5.31
C GLU A 91 -17.71 -1.68 -4.48
N PRO A 92 -19.01 -1.33 -4.36
CA PRO A 92 -19.44 -0.13 -3.64
C PRO A 92 -19.21 -0.23 -2.12
N GLU A 93 -19.23 -1.44 -1.57
CA GLU A 93 -19.06 -1.67 -0.14
C GLU A 93 -17.60 -2.00 0.21
N PRO A 94 -17.06 -1.40 1.29
CA PRO A 94 -15.75 -1.78 1.81
C PRO A 94 -15.77 -3.21 2.38
N VAL A 95 -14.61 -3.85 2.35
CA VAL A 95 -14.42 -5.23 2.83
C VAL A 95 -13.51 -5.29 4.04
N VAL A 96 -13.82 -6.17 4.98
CA VAL A 96 -12.93 -6.52 6.10
C VAL A 96 -11.97 -7.61 5.62
N LEU A 97 -10.67 -7.38 5.79
CA LEU A 97 -9.62 -8.33 5.44
C LEU A 97 -9.38 -9.28 6.62
N ALA A 98 -9.81 -10.52 6.48
CA ALA A 98 -9.69 -11.53 7.53
C ALA A 98 -8.38 -12.34 7.40
N PRO A 99 -7.68 -12.67 8.50
CA PRO A 99 -6.54 -13.59 8.46
C PRO A 99 -6.93 -14.93 7.81
N GLY A 100 -6.21 -15.34 6.77
CA GLY A 100 -6.53 -16.55 5.99
C GLY A 100 -7.83 -16.47 5.17
N GLY A 101 -8.47 -15.31 5.10
CA GLY A 101 -9.66 -15.06 4.30
C GLY A 101 -9.30 -14.94 2.82
N SER A 102 -9.99 -15.70 1.99
CA SER A 102 -10.02 -15.45 0.54
C SER A 102 -10.89 -14.22 0.29
N ILE A 103 -10.33 -13.17 -0.30
CA ILE A 103 -11.18 -12.19 -0.98
C ILE A 103 -11.86 -12.94 -2.13
N PRO A 104 -13.14 -12.71 -2.44
CA PRO A 104 -13.76 -13.26 -3.63
C PRO A 104 -13.12 -12.66 -4.89
N CYS A 105 -11.92 -13.15 -5.24
CA CYS A 105 -11.22 -12.91 -6.48
C CYS A 105 -11.07 -14.26 -7.17
N SER A 106 -11.71 -14.39 -8.33
CA SER A 106 -11.98 -15.65 -9.03
C SER A 106 -10.78 -16.27 -9.76
N PHE A 107 -9.55 -15.81 -9.52
CA PHE A 107 -8.42 -16.17 -10.41
C PHE A 107 -7.20 -16.83 -9.75
N PHE A 108 -6.91 -16.59 -8.47
CA PHE A 108 -5.83 -17.31 -7.79
C PHE A 108 -6.18 -17.54 -6.32
N GLN A 109 -6.53 -18.79 -6.01
CA GLN A 109 -6.75 -19.25 -4.65
C GLN A 109 -5.41 -19.70 -4.04
N LEU A 110 -4.47 -18.75 -3.93
CA LEU A 110 -3.31 -18.98 -3.09
C LEU A 110 -3.77 -18.87 -1.63
N ARG A 111 -3.55 -19.94 -0.85
CA ARG A 111 -3.76 -19.94 0.60
C ARG A 111 -2.62 -19.15 1.26
N ASP A 112 -2.56 -17.86 0.98
CA ASP A 112 -1.55 -16.97 1.55
C ASP A 112 -2.09 -16.54 2.91
N GLY A 113 -1.59 -17.11 4.00
CA GLY A 113 -2.12 -17.01 5.37
C GLY A 113 -2.24 -15.59 5.93
N GLY A 114 -3.14 -14.77 5.37
CA GLY A 114 -3.32 -13.36 5.72
C GLY A 114 -2.43 -12.37 4.96
N THR A 115 -1.80 -12.74 3.84
CA THR A 115 -0.97 -11.81 3.06
C THR A 115 -1.75 -11.20 1.89
N TYR A 116 -1.80 -9.86 1.84
CA TYR A 116 -2.45 -9.10 0.78
C TYR A 116 -1.45 -8.21 0.05
N GLY A 117 -1.60 -8.12 -1.26
CA GLY A 117 -0.85 -7.30 -2.17
C GLY A 117 -1.75 -6.25 -2.82
N LEU A 118 -1.29 -5.00 -2.78
CA LEU A 118 -1.95 -3.89 -3.44
C LEU A 118 -0.95 -3.13 -4.30
N SER A 119 -1.33 -2.87 -5.55
CA SER A 119 -0.60 -1.96 -6.44
C SER A 119 -1.54 -0.84 -6.91
N ASN A 120 -1.27 -0.26 -8.08
CA ASN A 120 -2.15 0.74 -8.68
C ASN A 120 -3.35 0.11 -9.40
N ALA A 121 -3.97 -0.89 -8.79
CA ALA A 121 -5.14 -1.63 -9.28
C ALA A 121 -6.03 -2.02 -8.09
N LEU A 122 -7.12 -2.75 -8.32
CA LEU A 122 -7.89 -3.29 -7.20
C LEU A 122 -7.06 -4.31 -6.42
N LEU A 123 -7.40 -4.54 -5.16
CA LEU A 123 -6.72 -5.48 -4.27
C LEU A 123 -6.60 -6.86 -4.90
N GLU A 124 -5.41 -7.48 -4.79
CA GLU A 124 -5.09 -8.79 -5.40
C GLU A 124 -5.25 -8.86 -6.94
N THR A 125 -5.31 -7.73 -7.66
CA THR A 125 -5.21 -7.75 -9.13
C THR A 125 -3.88 -8.38 -9.54
N PRO A 126 -3.85 -9.43 -10.37
CA PRO A 126 -2.67 -10.27 -10.59
C PRO A 126 -1.68 -9.65 -11.59
N TRP A 127 -1.24 -8.43 -11.29
CA TRP A 127 -0.08 -7.84 -11.96
C TRP A 127 1.15 -8.70 -11.64
N ARG A 128 1.96 -9.03 -12.64
CA ARG A 128 3.11 -9.94 -12.44
C ARG A 128 4.07 -9.40 -11.41
N LYS A 129 4.27 -8.08 -11.39
CA LYS A 129 5.10 -7.40 -10.38
C LYS A 129 4.55 -7.56 -8.96
N LEU A 130 3.22 -7.62 -8.81
CA LEU A 130 2.57 -7.81 -7.52
C LEU A 130 2.80 -9.25 -7.05
N CYS A 131 2.54 -10.23 -7.91
CA CYS A 131 2.77 -11.65 -7.60
C CYS A 131 4.25 -11.90 -7.25
N PHE A 132 5.18 -11.35 -8.03
CA PHE A 132 6.62 -11.45 -7.78
C PHE A 132 7.02 -10.79 -6.45
N GLY A 133 6.59 -9.55 -6.20
CA GLY A 133 6.86 -8.87 -4.94
C GLY A 133 6.26 -9.61 -3.73
N LYS A 134 5.06 -10.17 -3.86
CA LYS A 134 4.40 -10.99 -2.84
C LYS A 134 5.19 -12.28 -2.56
N GLN A 135 5.71 -12.94 -3.58
CA GLN A 135 6.59 -14.10 -3.43
C GLN A 135 7.85 -13.74 -2.64
N LEU A 136 8.58 -12.69 -3.05
CA LEU A 136 9.79 -12.24 -2.35
C LEU A 136 9.51 -11.82 -0.90
N PHE A 137 8.36 -11.18 -0.65
CA PHE A 137 7.90 -10.84 0.69
C PHE A 137 7.69 -12.08 1.56
N LEU A 138 6.97 -13.09 1.05
CA LEU A 138 6.74 -14.35 1.77
C LEU A 138 8.05 -15.07 2.08
N GLU A 139 8.98 -15.14 1.12
CA GLU A 139 10.31 -15.72 1.34
C GLU A 139 11.10 -14.97 2.43
N ALA A 140 11.02 -13.64 2.48
CA ALA A 140 11.67 -12.84 3.52
C ALA A 140 11.04 -13.09 4.90
N VAL A 141 9.71 -13.18 4.98
CA VAL A 141 8.98 -13.48 6.22
C VAL A 141 9.30 -14.90 6.73
N GLU A 142 9.31 -15.91 5.85
CA GLU A 142 9.65 -17.29 6.23
C GLU A 142 11.08 -17.39 6.77
N ARG A 143 12.06 -16.77 6.10
CA ARG A 143 13.46 -16.74 6.57
C ARG A 143 13.63 -15.96 7.87
N SER A 144 12.74 -15.02 8.17
CA SER A 144 12.86 -14.17 9.35
C SER A 144 12.55 -14.86 10.67
N GLN A 145 11.91 -16.03 10.66
CA GLN A 145 11.63 -16.78 11.89
C GLN A 145 12.89 -17.11 12.69
N GLU A 146 14.05 -17.11 12.04
CA GLU A 146 15.36 -17.39 12.64
C GLU A 146 16.25 -16.14 12.77
N LEU A 147 15.77 -14.95 12.41
CA LEU A 147 16.58 -13.74 12.27
C LEU A 147 16.14 -12.61 13.23
N PRO A 148 17.08 -11.73 13.62
CA PRO A 148 16.73 -10.50 14.33
C PRO A 148 15.80 -9.59 13.52
N LYS A 149 14.98 -8.80 14.23
CA LYS A 149 14.06 -7.81 13.65
C LYS A 149 14.71 -6.93 12.57
N ASP A 150 15.91 -6.42 12.82
CA ASP A 150 16.61 -5.53 11.89
C ASP A 150 17.00 -6.23 10.58
N ALA A 151 17.27 -7.54 10.63
CA ALA A 151 17.54 -8.34 9.44
C ALA A 151 16.28 -8.55 8.60
N LEU A 152 15.11 -8.75 9.23
CA LEU A 152 13.82 -8.76 8.53
C LEU A 152 13.55 -7.41 7.86
N ILE A 153 13.73 -6.30 8.57
CA ILE A 153 13.54 -4.95 8.00
C ILE A 153 14.45 -4.75 6.79
N ALA A 154 15.73 -5.13 6.89
CA ALA A 154 16.66 -5.03 5.77
C ALA A 154 16.25 -5.88 4.56
N GLN A 155 15.75 -7.11 4.78
CA GLN A 155 15.25 -7.96 3.69
C GLN A 155 13.98 -7.39 3.04
N LEU A 156 13.04 -6.88 3.82
CA LEU A 156 11.83 -6.24 3.30
C LEU A 156 12.15 -4.96 2.51
N LEU A 157 13.09 -4.13 2.99
CA LEU A 157 13.58 -2.98 2.24
C LEU A 157 14.30 -3.39 0.95
N HIS A 158 15.00 -4.53 0.94
CA HIS A 158 15.59 -5.08 -0.28
C HIS A 158 14.52 -5.49 -1.30
N VAL A 159 13.45 -6.16 -0.85
CA VAL A 159 12.29 -6.51 -1.69
C VAL A 159 11.67 -5.25 -2.31
N LEU A 160 11.41 -4.23 -1.48
CA LEU A 160 10.81 -2.96 -1.92
C LEU A 160 11.68 -2.14 -2.89
N ASN A 161 13.00 -2.40 -2.93
CA ASN A 161 13.96 -1.72 -3.80
C ASN A 161 14.30 -2.52 -5.08
N ASN A 162 13.68 -3.68 -5.29
CA ASN A 162 13.87 -4.49 -6.49
C ASN A 162 13.30 -3.78 -7.74
N ASP A 163 14.14 -3.53 -8.74
CA ASP A 163 13.79 -2.85 -9.99
C ASP A 163 13.72 -3.82 -11.20
N GLU A 164 13.60 -5.12 -10.95
CA GLU A 164 13.44 -6.14 -11.98
C GLU A 164 12.03 -6.07 -12.60
N ALA A 165 11.99 -5.75 -13.90
CA ALA A 165 10.76 -5.64 -14.65
C ALA A 165 10.12 -7.02 -14.91
N GLN A 166 8.91 -7.23 -14.42
CA GLN A 166 8.16 -8.48 -14.59
C GLN A 166 7.30 -8.42 -15.86
N LEU A 167 7.91 -8.67 -17.02
CA LEU A 167 7.27 -8.61 -18.33
C LEU A 167 7.08 -9.98 -19.00
N PRO A 168 6.15 -10.10 -19.98
CA PRO A 168 5.04 -9.17 -20.25
C PRO A 168 4.08 -9.10 -19.05
N ASP A 169 3.33 -8.02 -18.88
CA ASP A 169 2.32 -7.92 -17.82
C ASP A 169 0.94 -7.60 -18.42
N PRO A 170 0.20 -8.63 -18.89
CA PRO A 170 -1.07 -8.43 -19.58
C PRO A 170 -2.11 -7.69 -18.74
N ALA A 171 -2.07 -7.82 -17.40
CA ALA A 171 -3.01 -7.16 -16.52
C ALA A 171 -2.71 -5.65 -16.36
N ILE A 172 -1.43 -5.25 -16.35
CA ILE A 172 -1.06 -3.83 -16.44
C ILE A 172 -1.40 -3.28 -17.82
N GLU A 173 -1.13 -4.02 -18.88
CA GLU A 173 -1.40 -3.61 -20.26
C GLU A 173 -2.90 -3.42 -20.53
N ASP A 174 -3.76 -4.32 -20.04
CA ASP A 174 -5.21 -4.22 -20.20
C ASP A 174 -5.78 -2.99 -19.46
N GLN A 175 -5.36 -2.77 -18.22
CA GLN A 175 -5.82 -1.63 -17.41
C GLN A 175 -5.25 -0.30 -17.92
N GLY A 176 -3.97 -0.28 -18.27
CA GLY A 176 -3.24 0.92 -18.69
C GLY A 176 -3.40 1.27 -20.17
N ARG A 177 -3.75 0.31 -21.02
CA ARG A 177 -3.89 0.45 -22.47
C ARG A 177 -2.72 1.19 -23.11
N GLU A 178 -2.96 2.08 -24.08
CA GLU A 178 -1.92 2.85 -24.76
C GLU A 178 -1.19 3.82 -23.82
N TYR A 179 -1.81 4.21 -22.70
CA TYR A 179 -1.21 5.15 -21.75
C TYR A 179 0.03 4.55 -21.06
N VAL A 180 0.01 3.26 -20.71
CA VAL A 180 1.13 2.63 -19.98
C VAL A 180 2.29 2.21 -20.89
N GLN A 181 2.03 2.00 -22.19
CA GLN A 181 3.02 1.48 -23.15
C GLN A 181 4.39 2.20 -23.12
N PRO A 182 4.49 3.55 -23.05
CA PRO A 182 5.78 4.24 -23.09
C PRO A 182 6.68 3.98 -21.88
N PHE A 183 6.13 3.51 -20.76
CA PHE A 183 6.85 3.30 -19.50
C PHE A 183 6.58 1.95 -18.85
N LEU A 184 5.92 1.02 -19.55
CA LEU A 184 5.55 -0.31 -19.06
C LEU A 184 6.74 -1.08 -18.49
N SER A 185 7.89 -1.05 -19.16
CA SER A 185 9.11 -1.74 -18.71
C SER A 185 9.63 -1.27 -17.36
N LYS A 186 9.37 -0.02 -16.98
CA LYS A 186 9.74 0.53 -15.67
C LYS A 186 8.61 0.37 -14.66
N TYR A 187 7.37 0.45 -15.14
CA TYR A 187 6.16 0.34 -14.33
C TYR A 187 5.91 -1.09 -13.84
N ALA A 188 6.42 -2.09 -14.56
CA ALA A 188 6.32 -3.52 -14.24
C ALA A 188 7.33 -3.99 -13.19
N ALA A 189 8.06 -3.10 -12.51
CA ALA A 189 8.95 -3.42 -11.40
C ALA A 189 8.32 -3.06 -10.04
N VAL A 190 8.78 -3.69 -8.95
CA VAL A 190 8.37 -3.35 -7.58
C VAL A 190 8.80 -1.92 -7.25
N CYS A 191 10.07 -1.60 -7.49
CA CYS A 191 10.63 -0.27 -7.39
C CYS A 191 10.62 0.41 -8.77
N VAL A 192 9.63 1.26 -9.02
CA VAL A 192 9.50 1.95 -10.31
C VAL A 192 10.55 3.05 -10.43
N ARG A 193 11.40 2.97 -11.45
CA ARG A 193 12.42 3.98 -11.76
C ARG A 193 12.21 4.56 -13.16
N CYS A 194 11.62 5.75 -13.27
CA CYS A 194 11.41 6.44 -14.54
C CYS A 194 11.79 7.94 -14.45
N PRO A 195 12.30 8.56 -15.54
CA PRO A 195 12.44 10.01 -15.57
C PRO A 195 11.09 10.69 -15.27
N GLY A 196 11.05 11.54 -14.25
CA GLY A 196 9.87 12.31 -13.86
C GLY A 196 8.81 11.53 -13.03
N TYR A 197 8.96 10.21 -12.84
CA TYR A 197 8.03 9.42 -12.02
C TYR A 197 8.73 8.18 -11.44
N GLY A 198 8.54 7.90 -10.15
CA GLY A 198 9.08 6.70 -9.55
C GLY A 198 8.91 6.61 -8.05
N THR A 199 9.35 5.49 -7.50
CA THR A 199 9.37 5.23 -6.07
C THR A 199 10.39 6.15 -5.39
N ARG A 200 9.91 7.01 -4.48
CA ARG A 200 10.76 7.92 -3.69
C ARG A 200 11.00 7.45 -2.26
N THR A 201 10.12 6.59 -1.77
CA THR A 201 10.10 6.14 -0.37
C THR A 201 9.79 4.65 -0.33
N ASN A 202 10.44 3.92 0.58
CA ASN A 202 10.13 2.55 0.95
C ASN A 202 9.90 2.50 2.46
N THR A 203 8.75 1.99 2.87
CA THR A 203 8.35 1.99 4.28
C THR A 203 8.02 0.58 4.73
N VAL A 204 8.57 0.17 5.86
CA VAL A 204 8.28 -1.09 6.55
C VAL A 204 7.69 -0.73 7.91
N ILE A 205 6.51 -1.27 8.21
CA ILE A 205 5.86 -1.11 9.51
C ILE A 205 5.71 -2.51 10.09
N LEU A 206 6.37 -2.74 11.23
CA LEU A 206 6.21 -3.95 12.02
C LEU A 206 5.43 -3.60 13.28
N VAL A 207 4.46 -4.44 13.63
CA VAL A 207 3.71 -4.35 14.89
C VAL A 207 3.78 -5.73 15.54
N ASP A 208 4.38 -5.81 16.73
CA ASP A 208 4.47 -7.07 17.48
C ASP A 208 3.21 -7.34 18.32
N ALA A 209 3.14 -8.53 18.91
CA ALA A 209 1.99 -8.96 19.72
C ALA A 209 1.82 -8.15 21.03
N ASP A 210 2.88 -7.46 21.48
CA ASP A 210 2.85 -6.57 22.63
C ASP A 210 2.47 -5.12 22.24
N GLY A 211 2.18 -4.89 20.96
CA GLY A 211 1.82 -3.58 20.41
C GLY A 211 3.00 -2.63 20.25
N HIS A 212 4.25 -3.12 20.19
CA HIS A 212 5.38 -2.29 19.81
C HIS A 212 5.41 -2.14 18.29
N VAL A 213 5.43 -0.89 17.85
CA VAL A 213 5.54 -0.50 16.46
C VAL A 213 6.99 -0.14 16.16
N THR A 214 7.54 -0.72 15.09
CA THR A 214 8.76 -0.24 14.43
C THR A 214 8.38 0.26 13.05
N PHE A 215 8.49 1.57 12.84
CA PHE A 215 8.29 2.24 11.56
C PHE A 215 9.66 2.60 10.97
N THR A 216 10.07 1.92 9.91
CA THR A 216 11.31 2.23 9.20
C THR A 216 10.99 2.74 7.80
N GLU A 217 11.47 3.93 7.48
CA GLU A 217 11.31 4.54 6.17
C GLU A 217 12.67 4.87 5.56
N ARG A 218 12.85 4.43 4.32
CA ARG A 218 13.98 4.77 3.46
C ARG A 218 13.50 5.72 2.37
N SER A 219 14.03 6.94 2.34
CA SER A 219 13.56 8.02 1.47
C SER A 219 14.70 8.59 0.62
N MET A 220 14.43 8.87 -0.65
CA MET A 220 15.37 9.54 -1.55
C MET A 220 15.56 11.00 -1.13
N LEU A 221 16.82 11.40 -0.91
CA LEU A 221 17.16 12.77 -0.48
C LEU A 221 16.92 13.80 -1.60
N ASP A 222 17.14 13.42 -2.85
CA ASP A 222 16.98 14.30 -4.00
C ASP A 222 16.41 13.55 -5.23
N LYS A 223 16.92 13.83 -6.43
CA LYS A 223 16.55 13.14 -7.68
C LYS A 223 17.55 12.03 -8.04
N ASP A 224 18.68 11.93 -7.33
CA ASP A 224 19.68 10.89 -7.51
C ASP A 224 19.19 9.58 -6.86
N PRO A 225 18.93 8.53 -7.65
CA PRO A 225 18.46 7.25 -7.13
C PRO A 225 19.48 6.50 -6.27
N SER A 226 20.70 7.01 -6.09
CA SER A 226 21.72 6.43 -5.20
C SER A 226 21.71 7.05 -3.78
N CYS A 227 21.11 8.22 -3.60
CA CYS A 227 21.13 8.97 -2.35
C CYS A 227 19.85 8.72 -1.52
N TRP A 228 19.96 7.86 -0.50
CA TRP A 228 18.86 7.52 0.39
C TRP A 228 19.22 7.79 1.85
N GLU A 229 18.25 8.29 2.62
CA GLU A 229 18.30 8.34 4.07
C GLU A 229 17.34 7.28 4.63
N THR A 230 17.71 6.64 5.74
CA THR A 230 16.85 5.71 6.45
C THR A 230 16.60 6.23 7.84
N SER A 231 15.34 6.30 8.24
CA SER A 231 14.90 6.68 9.57
C SER A 231 14.06 5.57 10.18
N THR A 232 14.20 5.37 11.49
CA THR A 232 13.39 4.41 12.24
C THR A 232 12.79 5.09 13.45
N HIS A 233 11.48 4.92 13.63
CA HIS A 233 10.72 5.38 14.78
C HIS A 233 10.08 4.19 15.47
N GLU A 234 10.21 4.14 16.79
CA GLU A 234 9.63 3.08 17.61
C GLU A 234 8.74 3.67 18.69
N PHE A 235 7.58 3.05 18.88
CA PHE A 235 6.63 3.46 19.92
C PHE A 235 5.73 2.28 20.30
N LYS A 236 4.98 2.43 21.39
CA LYS A 236 3.98 1.45 21.82
C LYS A 236 2.58 1.97 21.54
N LEU A 237 1.71 1.09 21.05
CA LEU A 237 0.29 1.39 20.92
C LEU A 237 -0.31 1.71 22.30
N GLN A 238 -1.14 2.74 22.33
CA GLN A 238 -1.93 3.14 23.48
C GLN A 238 -3.20 2.27 23.50
N SER A 239 -3.42 1.56 24.60
CA SER A 239 -4.69 0.90 24.92
C SER A 239 -5.85 1.90 24.97
#